data_AF-A0A4Y2X0F9-F1
#
_entry.id   AF-A0A4Y2X0F9-F1
#
_cell.length_a   1.000
_cell.length_b   1.000
_cell.length_c   1.000
_cell.angle_alpha   90.00
_cell.angle_beta   90.00
_cell.angle_gamma   90.00
#
_symmetry.space_group_name_H-M   'P 1'
#
loop_
_entity.id
_entity.type
_entity.pdbx_description
1 polymer ?
#
loop_
_entity_poly.entity_id
_entity_poly.type
_entity_poly.pdbx_seq_one_letter_code
_entity_poly.pdbx_strand_id
1 'polypeptide(L)'
;MPERRSLFSCKDGRISSHYEDNCLRRALMEYYGKSAKYRYNHGHKPIQMMKKCVFGDKLCSENDTVLFQNFRYGNCITFNKRRKDIHPLTTATTGPGTGLVLELFLNYEVYWEYNEAMGMRVVIHDPDATPSSEDEGFNVSPGFEKLVSLKQTVNHRLPAPFKDKCVNYQTNEGSSASNKNECIRA
;
A
#
# COMPACT_ATOMS: atom_id res chain seq x y z
N MET A 1 5.54 -15.26 32.28
CA MET A 1 4.13 -15.74 32.41
C MET A 1 3.35 -14.62 33.07
N PRO A 2 2.23 -14.11 32.52
CA PRO A 2 1.16 -14.78 31.73
C PRO A 2 1.16 -14.38 30.24
N GLU A 3 1.03 -15.29 29.27
CA GLU A 3 -0.21 -15.86 28.71
C GLU A 3 -1.32 -14.82 28.38
N ARG A 4 -1.31 -14.33 27.13
CA ARG A 4 -2.56 -13.98 26.40
C ARG A 4 -2.73 -14.92 25.22
N ARG A 5 -3.41 -16.04 25.50
CA ARG A 5 -4.09 -16.88 24.52
C ARG A 5 -5.36 -16.17 24.06
N SER A 6 -5.37 -15.63 22.85
CA SER A 6 -6.53 -15.72 21.95
C SER A 6 -6.19 -15.04 20.62
N LEU A 7 -5.69 -15.81 19.66
CA LEU A 7 -6.07 -15.78 18.24
C LEU A 7 -5.24 -16.88 17.54
N PHE A 8 -5.96 -17.91 17.03
CA PHE A 8 -5.49 -19.01 16.20
C PHE A 8 -4.68 -20.14 16.88
N SER A 9 -5.38 -20.98 17.64
CA SER A 9 -4.90 -22.32 18.00
C SER A 9 -5.01 -23.26 16.80
N CYS A 10 -4.01 -23.31 15.92
CA CYS A 10 -3.74 -24.52 15.11
C CYS A 10 -3.14 -25.58 16.05
N LYS A 11 -3.99 -26.25 16.84
CA LYS A 11 -3.61 -27.48 17.54
C LYS A 11 -3.75 -28.62 16.55
N ASP A 12 -2.62 -29.12 16.07
CA ASP A 12 -2.27 -30.52 16.28
C ASP A 12 -0.79 -30.74 15.95
N GLY A 13 -0.07 -31.25 16.94
CA GLY A 13 1.37 -31.44 16.88
C GLY A 13 1.75 -32.51 15.87
N ARG A 14 2.48 -32.10 14.83
CA ARG A 14 3.62 -32.76 14.18
C ARG A 14 4.06 -31.86 13.02
N ILE A 15 5.16 -31.14 13.22
CA ILE A 15 5.63 -30.09 12.31
C ILE A 15 6.32 -30.75 11.10
N SER A 16 5.61 -30.75 9.98
CA SER A 16 6.16 -30.89 8.63
C SER A 16 5.95 -29.54 7.94
N SER A 17 6.94 -29.05 7.19
CA SER A 17 6.90 -27.77 6.47
C SER A 17 5.67 -27.64 5.53
N HIS A 18 5.10 -28.76 5.10
CA HIS A 18 3.87 -28.80 4.30
C HIS A 18 2.58 -28.44 5.08
N TYR A 19 2.62 -28.44 6.42
CA TYR A 19 1.45 -28.23 7.28
C TYR A 19 1.28 -26.76 7.70
N GLU A 20 2.38 -26.01 7.84
CA GLU A 20 2.36 -24.57 8.16
C GLU A 20 1.70 -23.74 7.06
N ASP A 21 1.97 -24.09 5.80
CA ASP A 21 1.42 -23.41 4.62
C ASP A 21 -0.12 -23.54 4.53
N ASN A 22 -0.67 -24.66 5.01
CA ASN A 22 -2.12 -24.89 5.06
C ASN A 22 -2.82 -24.10 6.19
N CYS A 23 -2.16 -23.91 7.33
CA CYS A 23 -2.73 -23.12 8.45
C CYS A 23 -2.71 -21.62 8.11
N LEU A 24 -1.59 -21.09 7.59
CA LEU A 24 -1.49 -19.70 7.16
C LEU A 24 -2.51 -19.38 6.07
N ARG A 25 -2.63 -20.24 5.05
CA ARG A 25 -3.63 -20.08 3.98
C ARG A 25 -5.05 -20.05 4.53
N ARG A 26 -5.39 -20.93 5.49
CA ARG A 26 -6.73 -20.94 6.10
C ARG A 26 -7.00 -19.66 6.91
N ALA A 27 -6.03 -19.20 7.70
CA ALA A 27 -6.13 -17.96 8.47
C ALA A 27 -6.29 -16.74 7.55
N LEU A 28 -5.54 -16.67 6.45
CA LEU A 28 -5.67 -15.62 5.44
C LEU A 28 -7.05 -15.63 4.78
N MET A 29 -7.56 -16.81 4.40
CA MET A 29 -8.90 -16.94 3.82
C MET A 29 -9.99 -16.48 4.79
N GLU A 30 -9.85 -16.81 6.09
CA GLU A 30 -10.78 -16.32 7.11
C GLU A 30 -10.71 -14.79 7.23
N TYR A 31 -9.50 -14.22 7.29
CA TYR A 31 -9.27 -12.78 7.38
C TYR A 31 -9.85 -12.03 6.17
N TYR A 32 -9.64 -12.55 4.96
CA TYR A 32 -10.18 -11.97 3.72
C TYR A 32 -11.70 -12.01 3.68
N GLY A 33 -12.31 -13.06 4.26
CA GLY A 33 -13.76 -13.17 4.42
C GLY A 33 -14.40 -12.22 5.44
N LYS A 34 -13.63 -11.50 6.27
CA LYS A 34 -14.18 -10.53 7.23
C LYS A 34 -14.64 -9.24 6.55
N SER A 35 -15.39 -8.39 7.25
CA SER A 35 -15.79 -7.07 6.72
C SER A 35 -14.60 -6.09 6.64
N ALA A 36 -14.67 -5.10 5.75
CA ALA A 36 -13.64 -4.06 5.64
C ALA A 36 -13.43 -3.31 6.97
N LYS A 37 -14.52 -3.02 7.70
CA LYS A 37 -14.48 -2.42 9.04
C LYS A 37 -13.75 -3.31 10.05
N TYR A 38 -14.00 -4.62 10.02
CA TYR A 38 -13.30 -5.57 10.89
C TYR A 38 -11.80 -5.55 10.60
N ARG A 39 -11.41 -5.70 9.32
CA ARG A 39 -10.01 -5.66 8.90
C ARG A 39 -9.33 -4.35 9.27
N TYR A 40 -10.03 -3.22 9.14
CA TYR A 40 -9.50 -1.91 9.51
C TYR A 40 -9.26 -1.78 11.02
N ASN A 41 -10.14 -2.35 11.83
CA ASN A 41 -10.04 -2.32 13.28
C ASN A 41 -8.92 -3.20 13.84
N HIS A 42 -8.59 -4.28 13.13
CA HIS A 42 -7.54 -5.22 13.54
C HIS A 42 -6.20 -4.99 12.79
N GLY A 43 -6.16 -4.04 11.84
CA GLY A 43 -4.92 -3.59 11.21
C GLY A 43 -4.27 -2.42 11.95
N HIS A 44 -2.99 -2.16 11.66
CA HIS A 44 -2.26 -1.01 12.19
C HIS A 44 -2.98 0.30 11.89
N LYS A 45 -3.02 1.21 12.87
CA LYS A 45 -3.70 2.49 12.69
C LYS A 45 -2.79 3.48 11.95
N PRO A 46 -3.31 4.18 10.94
CA PRO A 46 -2.58 5.21 10.19
C PRO A 46 -1.80 6.21 11.06
N ILE A 47 -2.48 6.81 12.03
CA ILE A 47 -1.91 7.79 12.97
C ILE A 47 -0.80 7.21 13.86
N GLN A 48 -0.78 5.89 14.05
CA GLN A 48 0.28 5.23 14.80
C GLN A 48 1.50 4.94 13.92
N MET A 49 1.28 4.66 12.63
CA MET A 49 2.33 4.36 11.65
C MET A 49 3.07 5.60 11.16
N MET A 50 2.38 6.70 10.88
CA MET A 50 2.99 7.93 10.34
C MET A 50 3.16 8.96 11.46
N LYS A 51 4.39 9.10 11.97
CA LYS A 51 4.72 10.02 13.08
C LYS A 51 4.96 11.44 12.60
N LYS A 52 5.58 11.59 11.43
CA LYS A 52 5.86 12.87 10.80
C LYS A 52 5.58 12.80 9.31
N CYS A 53 4.99 13.87 8.78
CA CYS A 53 4.81 14.08 7.34
C CYS A 53 5.06 15.56 7.04
N VAL A 54 6.05 15.81 6.18
CA VAL A 54 6.41 17.15 5.71
C VAL A 54 6.57 17.11 4.20
N PHE A 55 5.99 18.08 3.50
CA PHE A 55 6.20 18.28 2.06
C PHE A 55 6.57 19.74 1.78
N GLY A 56 7.74 19.98 1.19
CA GLY A 56 8.21 21.33 0.84
C GLY A 56 8.11 22.33 2.00
N ASP A 57 8.65 21.95 3.16
CA ASP A 57 8.64 22.70 4.43
C ASP A 57 7.28 22.88 5.13
N LYS A 58 6.20 22.26 4.62
CA LYS A 58 4.87 22.31 5.25
C LYS A 58 4.52 20.97 5.87
N LEU A 59 3.97 21.00 7.09
CA LEU A 59 3.34 19.83 7.70
C LEU A 59 2.15 19.40 6.83
N CYS A 60 2.06 18.09 6.56
CA CYS A 60 0.92 17.55 5.83
C CYS A 60 -0.37 17.73 6.64
N SER A 61 -1.45 18.10 5.95
CA SER A 61 -2.81 18.13 6.47
C SER A 61 -3.43 16.74 6.45
N GLU A 62 -4.49 16.53 7.22
CA GLU A 62 -5.37 15.36 7.08
C GLU A 62 -5.89 15.20 5.65
N ASN A 63 -6.08 16.32 4.94
CA ASN A 63 -6.53 16.32 3.55
C ASN A 63 -5.50 15.85 2.54
N ASP A 64 -4.22 15.82 2.90
CA ASP A 64 -3.14 15.38 2.02
C ASP A 64 -2.98 13.86 2.05
N THR A 65 -3.69 13.16 2.93
CA THR A 65 -3.61 11.71 3.06
C THR A 65 -4.98 11.05 2.96
N VAL A 66 -4.99 9.83 2.41
CA VAL A 66 -6.19 9.00 2.33
C VAL A 66 -5.87 7.59 2.78
N LEU A 67 -6.88 6.95 3.38
CA LEU A 67 -6.78 5.57 3.83
C LEU A 67 -7.14 4.61 2.71
N PHE A 68 -6.30 3.61 2.52
CA PHE A 68 -6.52 2.53 1.56
C PHE A 68 -6.32 1.20 2.27
N GLN A 69 -7.19 0.23 2.05
CA GLN A 69 -7.02 -1.10 2.62
C GLN A 69 -6.54 -2.07 1.55
N ASN A 70 -5.39 -2.67 1.79
CA ASN A 70 -4.85 -3.75 0.98
C ASN A 70 -5.02 -5.09 1.71
N PHE A 71 -5.45 -6.13 1.00
CA PHE A 71 -5.66 -7.44 1.62
C PHE A 71 -4.37 -8.08 2.15
N ARG A 72 -3.25 -7.90 1.46
CA ARG A 72 -1.95 -8.44 1.85
C ARG A 72 -1.24 -7.59 2.92
N TYR A 73 -1.30 -6.26 2.79
CA TYR A 73 -0.53 -5.33 3.62
C TYR A 73 -1.35 -4.60 4.70
N GLY A 74 -2.66 -4.84 4.76
CA GLY A 74 -3.55 -4.25 5.77
C GLY A 74 -3.90 -2.80 5.48
N ASN A 75 -3.83 -1.95 6.51
CA ASN A 75 -4.17 -0.54 6.38
C ASN A 75 -2.98 0.24 5.81
N CYS A 76 -3.21 0.92 4.70
CA CYS A 76 -2.25 1.76 4.00
C CYS A 76 -2.66 3.24 4.09
N ILE A 77 -1.66 4.12 3.97
CA ILE A 77 -1.82 5.57 3.89
C ILE A 77 -1.28 5.99 2.54
N THR A 78 -2.05 6.74 1.77
CA THR A 78 -1.62 7.32 0.50
C THR A 78 -1.54 8.83 0.66
N PHE A 79 -0.33 9.38 0.52
CA PHE A 79 -0.13 10.82 0.41
C PHE A 79 -0.47 11.28 -1.01
N ASN A 80 -1.06 12.47 -1.13
CA ASN A 80 -1.24 13.18 -2.39
C ASN A 80 -2.12 12.48 -3.44
N LYS A 81 -3.14 11.72 -3.01
CA LYS A 81 -4.12 11.11 -3.92
C LYS A 81 -5.10 12.16 -4.46
N ARG A 82 -5.39 12.12 -5.77
CA ARG A 82 -6.38 13.02 -6.37
C ARG A 82 -7.77 12.72 -5.81
N ARG A 83 -8.50 13.78 -5.43
CA ARG A 83 -9.91 13.75 -5.03
C ARG A 83 -10.66 14.90 -5.72
N LYS A 84 -11.99 14.80 -5.82
CA LYS A 84 -12.84 15.75 -6.57
C LYS A 84 -12.49 17.22 -6.35
N ASP A 85 -12.21 17.61 -5.11
CA ASP A 85 -11.97 19.01 -4.73
C ASP A 85 -10.52 19.29 -4.27
N ILE A 86 -9.62 18.30 -4.38
CA ILE A 86 -8.25 18.40 -3.88
C ILE A 86 -7.29 18.03 -5.00
N HIS A 87 -6.59 19.07 -5.47
CA HIS A 87 -5.55 18.93 -6.47
C HIS A 87 -4.28 18.39 -5.83
N PRO A 88 -3.56 17.47 -6.50
CA PRO A 88 -2.30 16.98 -5.99
C PRO A 88 -1.29 18.10 -5.80
N LEU A 89 -0.60 18.09 -4.65
CA LEU A 89 0.56 18.90 -4.35
C LEU A 89 1.67 18.63 -5.38
N THR A 90 2.38 19.68 -5.76
CA THR A 90 3.48 19.64 -6.74
C THR A 90 4.69 20.37 -6.19
N THR A 91 5.87 20.03 -6.71
CA THR A 91 7.13 20.71 -6.41
C THR A 91 7.84 21.06 -7.72
N ALA A 92 8.37 22.27 -7.80
CA ALA A 92 9.08 22.77 -8.98
C ALA A 92 10.59 22.55 -8.90
N THR A 93 11.10 22.16 -7.73
CA THR A 93 12.53 22.05 -7.44
C THR A 93 12.86 20.65 -6.93
N THR A 94 14.03 20.16 -7.31
CA THR A 94 14.56 18.88 -6.84
C THR A 94 15.37 19.05 -5.57
N GLY A 95 15.21 18.13 -4.63
CA GLY A 95 16.04 18.03 -3.44
C GLY A 95 15.25 17.49 -2.25
N PRO A 96 15.93 17.01 -1.19
CA PRO A 96 15.26 16.47 -0.01
C PRO A 96 14.38 17.51 0.70
N GLY A 97 14.79 18.78 0.75
CA GLY A 97 14.04 19.85 1.42
C GLY A 97 12.72 20.22 0.74
N THR A 98 12.62 20.01 -0.58
CA THR A 98 11.41 20.33 -1.35
C THR A 98 10.56 19.10 -1.64
N GLY A 99 10.98 17.94 -1.14
CA GLY A 99 10.33 16.65 -1.31
C GLY A 99 9.43 16.27 -0.13
N LEU A 100 9.03 15.00 -0.12
CA LEU A 100 8.28 14.38 0.96
C LEU A 100 9.24 13.77 1.98
N VAL A 101 9.11 14.17 3.25
CA VAL A 101 9.82 13.60 4.38
C VAL A 101 8.82 12.91 5.31
N LEU A 102 9.04 11.62 5.52
CA LEU A 102 8.20 10.79 6.39
C LEU A 102 9.04 10.24 7.55
N GLU A 103 8.49 10.31 8.76
CA GLU A 103 8.96 9.50 9.88
C GLU A 103 7.90 8.45 10.18
N LEU A 104 8.30 7.19 10.09
CA LEU A 104 7.39 6.07 10.16
C LEU A 104 7.74 5.18 11.36
N PHE A 105 6.71 4.71 12.05
CA PHE A 105 6.81 3.86 13.23
C PHE A 105 6.27 2.47 12.94
N LEU A 106 7.13 1.47 13.19
CA LEU A 106 6.81 0.05 13.09
C LEU A 106 6.74 -0.52 14.51
N ASN A 107 5.58 -1.09 14.86
CA ASN A 107 5.42 -1.79 16.13
C ASN A 107 5.67 -3.28 15.92
N TYR A 108 6.87 -3.76 16.26
CA TYR A 108 7.26 -5.17 16.07
C TYR A 108 6.53 -6.16 16.98
N GLU A 109 6.04 -5.72 18.13
CA GLU A 109 5.43 -6.61 19.13
C GLU A 109 4.12 -7.24 18.65
N VAL A 110 3.50 -6.66 17.62
CA VAL A 110 2.23 -7.12 17.04
C VAL A 110 2.41 -7.75 15.65
N TYR A 111 3.65 -7.97 15.21
CA TYR A 111 3.90 -8.68 13.96
C TYR A 111 3.48 -10.14 14.12
N TRP A 112 2.84 -10.66 13.08
CA TRP A 112 2.52 -12.07 12.98
C TRP A 112 3.82 -12.90 12.90
N GLU A 113 3.88 -14.02 13.62
CA GLU A 113 5.10 -14.85 13.74
C GLU A 113 5.62 -15.37 12.38
N TYR A 114 4.74 -15.54 11.39
CA TYR A 114 5.09 -15.95 10.02
C TYR A 114 5.40 -14.80 9.06
N ASN A 115 5.55 -13.56 9.54
CA ASN A 115 5.96 -12.47 8.65
C ASN A 115 7.41 -12.69 8.19
N GLU A 116 7.60 -12.95 6.89
CA GLU A 116 8.91 -13.22 6.27
C GLU A 116 9.88 -12.03 6.35
N ALA A 117 9.36 -10.80 6.45
CA ALA A 117 10.17 -9.59 6.47
C ALA A 117 9.57 -8.50 7.36
N MET A 118 10.45 -7.78 8.05
CA MET A 118 10.11 -6.57 8.82
C MET A 118 10.47 -5.31 8.03
N GLY A 119 9.54 -4.36 8.02
CA GLY A 119 9.69 -3.11 7.28
C GLY A 119 8.36 -2.58 6.78
N MET A 120 8.44 -1.60 5.88
CA MET A 120 7.28 -0.98 5.24
C MET A 120 7.34 -1.18 3.73
N ARG A 121 6.19 -1.40 3.12
CA ARG A 121 6.02 -1.42 1.67
C ARG A 121 5.62 -0.01 1.22
N VAL A 122 6.40 0.59 0.32
CA VAL A 122 6.13 1.91 -0.25
C VAL A 122 5.90 1.76 -1.75
N VAL A 123 4.89 2.45 -2.27
CA VAL A 123 4.52 2.45 -3.69
C VAL A 123 4.47 3.89 -4.16
N ILE A 124 5.01 4.14 -5.34
CA ILE A 124 4.98 5.45 -5.99
C ILE A 124 4.15 5.28 -7.25
N HIS A 125 3.02 5.95 -7.31
CA HIS A 125 2.05 5.80 -8.39
C HIS A 125 1.46 7.15 -8.77
N ASP A 126 0.79 7.19 -9.93
CA ASP A 126 0.06 8.36 -10.38
C ASP A 126 -1.09 8.70 -9.39
N PRO A 127 -1.36 9.98 -9.06
CA PRO A 127 -2.41 10.37 -8.12
C PRO A 127 -3.81 9.81 -8.45
N ASP A 128 -4.11 9.58 -9.72
CA ASP A 128 -5.40 9.06 -10.19
C ASP A 128 -5.46 7.52 -10.12
N ALA A 129 -4.32 6.85 -10.17
CA ALA A 129 -4.25 5.39 -10.15
C ALA A 129 -4.50 4.80 -8.74
N THR A 130 -4.95 3.55 -8.72
CA THR A 130 -4.96 2.72 -7.51
C THR A 130 -3.56 2.09 -7.34
N PRO A 131 -2.96 2.14 -6.15
CA PRO A 131 -1.62 1.59 -5.94
C PRO A 131 -1.59 0.07 -6.16
N SER A 132 -0.58 -0.39 -6.91
CA SER A 132 -0.24 -1.80 -7.03
C SER A 132 0.87 -2.18 -6.04
N SER A 133 0.50 -2.45 -4.79
CA SER A 133 1.48 -2.74 -3.73
C SER A 133 2.27 -4.02 -3.94
N GLU A 134 1.67 -5.00 -4.60
CA GLU A 134 2.28 -6.29 -4.93
C GLU A 134 3.31 -6.13 -6.04
N ASP A 135 2.99 -5.39 -7.10
CA ASP A 135 3.81 -5.35 -8.32
C ASP A 135 4.81 -4.18 -8.36
N GLU A 136 4.42 -3.00 -7.84
CA GLU A 136 5.16 -1.74 -8.05
C GLU A 136 5.84 -1.20 -6.77
N GLY A 137 5.64 -1.88 -5.64
CA GLY A 137 6.21 -1.44 -4.37
C GLY A 137 7.69 -1.78 -4.19
N PHE A 138 8.33 -1.08 -3.25
CA PHE A 138 9.64 -1.44 -2.70
C PHE A 138 9.60 -1.47 -1.18
N ASN A 139 10.54 -2.19 -0.56
CA ASN A 139 10.59 -2.33 0.88
C ASN A 139 11.52 -1.27 1.50
N VAL A 140 11.14 -0.76 2.66
CA VAL A 140 11.91 0.15 3.50
C VAL A 140 12.20 -0.57 4.81
N SER A 141 13.47 -0.83 5.07
CA SER A 141 13.93 -1.43 6.31
C SER A 141 13.89 -0.41 7.44
N PRO A 142 13.57 -0.83 8.67
CA PRO A 142 13.65 0.04 9.83
C PRO A 142 15.08 0.36 10.26
N GLY A 143 15.21 1.37 11.13
CA GLY A 143 16.47 1.70 11.81
C GLY A 143 17.42 2.57 10.99
N PHE A 144 17.10 2.85 9.72
CA PHE A 144 17.91 3.65 8.83
C PHE A 144 17.04 4.64 8.06
N GLU A 145 17.61 5.79 7.71
CA GLU A 145 17.01 6.71 6.75
C GLU A 145 17.17 6.14 5.33
N LYS A 146 16.09 6.21 4.54
CA LYS A 146 16.11 5.80 3.14
C LYS A 146 15.76 6.99 2.24
N LEU A 147 16.73 7.44 1.46
CA LEU A 147 16.54 8.48 0.45
C LEU A 147 16.07 7.86 -0.86
N VAL A 148 14.97 8.37 -1.41
CA VAL A 148 14.40 7.91 -2.70
C VAL A 148 14.35 9.08 -3.68
N SER A 149 15.11 8.97 -4.76
CA SER A 149 15.11 9.97 -5.84
C SER A 149 14.15 9.54 -6.96
N LEU A 150 13.34 10.48 -7.46
CA LEU A 150 12.31 10.19 -8.46
C LEU A 150 12.62 10.88 -9.79
N LYS A 151 12.41 10.14 -10.89
CA LYS A 151 12.40 10.65 -12.26
C LYS A 151 11.13 10.20 -12.94
N GLN A 152 10.26 11.15 -13.30
CA GLN A 152 9.03 10.84 -14.03
C GLN A 152 9.31 10.74 -15.53
N THR A 153 8.76 9.70 -16.16
CA THR A 153 8.77 9.53 -17.62
C THR A 153 7.35 9.25 -18.07
N VAL A 154 6.82 10.08 -18.98
CA VAL A 154 5.46 9.95 -19.52
C VAL A 154 5.54 9.55 -20.98
N ASN A 155 4.82 8.49 -21.35
CA ASN A 155 4.77 7.99 -22.72
C ASN A 155 3.34 8.12 -23.25
N HIS A 156 3.17 8.86 -24.34
CA HIS A 156 1.88 8.98 -25.03
C HIS A 156 1.85 8.05 -26.24
N ARG A 157 0.84 7.18 -26.30
CA ARG A 157 0.63 6.24 -27.40
C ARG A 157 -0.66 6.57 -28.13
N LEU A 158 -0.66 6.38 -29.45
CA LEU A 158 -1.84 6.65 -30.27
C LEU A 158 -2.77 5.43 -30.29
N PRO A 159 -4.10 5.63 -30.35
CA PRO A 159 -5.07 4.54 -30.40
C PRO A 159 -5.07 3.84 -31.77
N ALA A 160 -6.04 2.97 -32.06
CA ALA A 160 -6.20 2.45 -33.42
C ALA A 160 -6.25 3.61 -34.44
N PRO A 161 -5.61 3.50 -35.62
CA PRO A 161 -5.12 2.28 -36.29
C PRO A 161 -3.65 1.91 -36.05
N PHE A 162 -2.96 2.53 -35.09
CA PHE A 162 -1.53 2.24 -34.83
C PHE A 162 -1.33 0.81 -34.28
N LYS A 163 -0.11 0.26 -34.46
CA LYS A 163 0.22 -1.17 -34.23
C LYS A 163 -0.20 -1.69 -32.86
N ASP A 164 0.03 -0.89 -31.83
CA ASP A 164 -0.24 -1.20 -30.44
C ASP A 164 -1.71 -1.03 -30.04
N LYS A 165 -2.54 -0.43 -30.92
CA LYS A 165 -3.98 -0.26 -30.75
C LYS A 165 -4.33 0.21 -29.33
N CYS A 166 -3.60 1.21 -28.84
CA CYS A 166 -3.66 1.61 -27.44
C CYS A 166 -5.08 2.04 -27.07
N VAL A 167 -5.56 1.55 -25.92
CA VAL A 167 -6.90 1.86 -25.43
C VAL A 167 -6.79 2.93 -24.35
N ASN A 168 -7.68 3.92 -24.40
CA ASN A 168 -7.85 4.86 -23.30
C ASN A 168 -8.92 4.33 -22.33
N TYR A 169 -8.47 3.88 -21.16
CA TYR A 169 -9.32 3.33 -20.11
C TYR A 169 -10.30 4.36 -19.51
N GLN A 170 -10.00 5.66 -19.58
CA GLN A 170 -10.84 6.70 -19.00
C GLN A 170 -12.06 7.05 -19.87
N THR A 171 -12.00 6.77 -21.17
CA THR A 171 -13.07 7.10 -22.13
C THR A 171 -13.88 5.90 -22.60
N ASN A 172 -13.56 4.70 -22.10
CA ASN A 172 -14.26 3.47 -22.48
C ASN A 172 -15.49 3.27 -21.59
N GLU A 173 -16.67 3.65 -22.09
CA GLU A 173 -17.96 3.56 -21.38
C GLU A 173 -18.40 2.12 -21.00
N GLY A 174 -17.63 1.09 -21.40
CA GLY A 174 -17.90 -0.32 -21.10
C GLY A 174 -16.90 -1.01 -20.16
N SER A 175 -15.83 -0.35 -19.73
CA SER A 175 -14.83 -0.96 -18.81
C SER A 175 -14.84 -0.31 -17.43
N SER A 176 -15.05 -1.11 -16.39
CA SER A 176 -14.93 -0.64 -15.00
C SER A 176 -13.48 -0.33 -14.57
N ALA A 177 -12.51 -0.67 -15.41
CA ALA A 177 -11.08 -0.47 -15.13
C ALA A 177 -10.58 0.89 -15.63
N SER A 178 -9.93 1.63 -14.74
CA SER A 178 -9.34 2.95 -15.01
C SER A 178 -7.92 2.90 -15.58
N ASN A 179 -7.27 1.74 -15.50
CA ASN A 179 -5.91 1.52 -15.98
C ASN A 179 -5.66 0.03 -16.32
N LYS A 180 -4.50 -0.25 -16.93
CA LYS A 180 -4.11 -1.61 -17.33
C LYS A 180 -4.05 -2.60 -16.15
N ASN A 181 -3.47 -2.20 -15.02
CA ASN A 181 -3.30 -3.10 -13.86
C ASN A 181 -4.66 -3.50 -13.27
N GLU A 182 -5.60 -2.55 -13.23
CA GLU A 182 -6.98 -2.81 -12.81
C GLU A 182 -7.69 -3.75 -13.79
N CYS A 183 -7.51 -3.56 -15.10
CA CYS A 183 -8.11 -4.42 -16.12
C CYS A 183 -7.61 -5.87 -16.06
N ILE A 184 -6.36 -6.10 -15.66
CA ILE A 184 -5.79 -7.46 -15.54
C ILE A 184 -6.29 -8.17 -14.27
N ARG A 185 -6.74 -7.40 -13.27
CA ARG A 185 -7.18 -7.91 -11.96
C ARG A 185 -8.70 -8.10 -11.86
N ALA A 186 -9.46 -7.46 -12.75
CA ALA A 186 -10.92 -7.55 -12.83
C ALA A 186 -11.35 -8.91 -13.42
#